data_AF-A0A3D5Q3X4-F1
#
_entry.id   AF-A0A3D5Q3X4-F1
#
_cell.length_a   1.000
_cell.length_b   1.000
_cell.length_c   1.000
_cell.angle_alpha   90.00
_cell.angle_beta   90.00
_cell.angle_gamma   90.00
#
_symmetry.space_group_name_H-M   'P 1'
#
loop_
_entity.id
_entity.type
_entity.pdbx_description
1 polymer ?
#
loop_
_entity_poly.entity_id
_entity_poly.type
_entity_poly.pdbx_seq_one_letter_code
_entity_poly.pdbx_strand_id
1 'polypeptide(L)'
;MTKVLVLYYSMYGHIETMANTVAEGARSVDGVDVVVKRVPETMAEEAFLNAGGKNDQAAPVATPEELANYDAIIFGTPTRFGNMAGQMRTFLDQTGGLWA
;
A
#
# COMPACT_ATOMS: atom_id res chain seq x y z
N MET A 1 -5.93 -18.52 11.30
CA MET A 1 -4.82 -18.02 10.49
C MET A 1 -5.00 -16.52 10.40
N THR A 2 -4.06 -15.76 10.95
CA THR A 2 -4.12 -14.30 11.03
C THR A 2 -3.79 -13.70 9.66
N LYS A 3 -4.65 -12.83 9.15
CA LYS A 3 -4.49 -12.19 7.84
C LYS A 3 -3.85 -10.82 8.00
N VAL A 4 -2.68 -10.63 7.41
CA VAL A 4 -1.92 -9.37 7.41
C VAL A 4 -1.98 -8.77 6.01
N LEU A 5 -2.35 -7.50 5.93
CA LEU A 5 -2.19 -6.69 4.72
C LEU A 5 -0.94 -5.82 4.84
N VAL A 6 -0.01 -5.95 3.90
CA VAL A 6 1.02 -4.93 3.67
C VAL A 6 0.52 -4.03 2.54
N LEU A 7 -0.03 -2.87 2.91
CA LEU A 7 -0.57 -1.89 1.98
C LEU A 7 0.45 -0.77 1.78
N TYR A 8 0.79 -0.47 0.53
CA TYR A 8 1.81 0.54 0.28
C TYR A 8 1.49 1.52 -0.87
N TYR A 9 2.18 2.65 -0.87
CA TYR A 9 2.35 3.51 -2.05
C TYR A 9 3.84 3.59 -2.39
N SER A 10 4.22 3.51 -3.66
CA SER A 10 5.61 3.69 -4.08
C SER A 10 5.66 4.31 -5.47
N MET A 11 6.32 5.46 -5.59
CA MET A 11 6.53 6.12 -6.89
C MET A 11 7.78 5.57 -7.60
N TYR A 12 8.87 5.36 -6.86
CA TYR A 12 10.19 5.01 -7.40
C TYR A 12 10.69 3.62 -6.96
N GLY A 13 9.82 2.77 -6.42
CA GLY A 13 10.17 1.39 -6.03
C GLY A 13 10.72 1.21 -4.61
N HIS A 14 11.30 2.22 -3.95
CA HIS A 14 11.87 2.04 -2.61
C HIS A 14 10.90 1.46 -1.58
N ILE A 15 9.67 1.98 -1.53
CA ILE A 15 8.67 1.50 -0.58
C ILE A 15 8.08 0.15 -0.99
N GLU A 16 8.07 -0.17 -2.29
CA GLU A 16 7.70 -1.51 -2.77
C GLU A 16 8.72 -2.56 -2.31
N THR A 17 10.03 -2.26 -2.42
CA THR A 17 11.09 -3.13 -1.88
C THR A 17 10.92 -3.35 -0.37
N MET A 18 10.64 -2.28 0.38
CA MET A 18 10.38 -2.37 1.82
C MET A 18 9.11 -3.18 2.12
N ALA A 19 8.03 -2.98 1.37
CA ALA A 19 6.78 -3.72 1.53
C ALA A 19 6.98 -5.22 1.33
N ASN A 20 7.75 -5.62 0.32
CA ASN A 20 8.09 -7.03 0.08
C ASN A 20 8.95 -7.61 1.22
N THR A 21 9.90 -6.84 1.75
CA THR A 21 10.74 -7.26 2.88
C THR A 21 9.91 -7.42 4.17
N VAL A 22 9.01 -6.48 4.45
CA VAL A 22 8.06 -6.57 5.56
C VAL A 22 7.16 -7.79 5.40
N ALA A 23 6.67 -8.04 4.19
CA ALA A 23 5.81 -9.19 3.92
C ALA A 23 6.55 -10.51 4.10
N GLU A 24 7.81 -10.61 3.67
CA GLU A 24 8.67 -11.78 3.93
C GLU A 24 8.84 -12.03 5.43
N GLY A 25 9.15 -10.98 6.20
CA GLY A 25 9.25 -11.08 7.65
C GLY A 25 7.94 -11.55 8.31
N ALA A 26 6.80 -10.98 7.91
CA ALA A 26 5.50 -11.39 8.43
C ALA A 26 5.13 -12.85 8.07
N ARG A 27 5.49 -13.31 6.87
CA ARG A 27 5.28 -14.71 6.42
C ARG A 27 6.12 -15.73 7.19
N SER A 28 7.19 -15.31 7.85
CA SER A 28 8.02 -16.20 8.66
C SER A 28 7.35 -16.65 9.97
N VAL A 29 6.22 -16.06 10.34
CA VAL A 29 5.49 -16.39 11.56
C VAL A 29 4.41 -17.44 11.27
N ASP A 30 4.45 -18.56 12.00
CA ASP A 30 3.49 -19.64 11.85
C ASP A 30 2.05 -19.16 12.03
N GLY A 31 1.18 -19.55 11.10
CA GLY A 31 -0.24 -19.22 11.13
C GLY A 31 -0.58 -17.80 10.65
N VAL A 32 0.37 -17.07 10.05
CA VAL A 32 0.16 -15.76 9.43
C VAL A 32 0.09 -15.87 7.90
N ASP A 33 -1.01 -15.40 7.31
CA ASP A 33 -1.18 -15.22 5.87
C ASP A 33 -0.98 -13.75 5.50
N VAL A 34 -0.17 -13.46 4.48
CA VAL A 34 0.26 -12.09 4.15
C VAL A 34 -0.03 -11.75 2.70
N VAL A 35 -0.86 -10.73 2.51
CA VAL A 35 -1.17 -10.15 1.21
C VAL A 35 -0.44 -8.81 1.05
N VAL A 36 0.16 -8.58 -0.11
CA VAL A 36 0.79 -7.30 -0.46
C VAL A 36 -0.06 -6.61 -1.51
N LYS A 37 -0.44 -5.35 -1.26
CA LYS A 37 -1.19 -4.53 -2.21
C LYS A 37 -0.68 -3.11 -2.23
N ARG A 38 -1.02 -2.39 -3.30
CA ARG A 38 -0.73 -0.96 -3.44
C ARG A 38 -1.99 -0.12 -3.44
N VAL A 39 -1.90 1.13 -2.99
CA VAL A 39 -2.98 2.11 -3.17
C VAL A 39 -3.01 2.61 -4.63
N PRO A 40 -4.17 3.11 -5.11
CA PRO A 40 -4.28 3.71 -6.44
C PRO A 40 -3.32 4.90 -6.62
N GLU A 41 -2.82 5.07 -7.84
CA GLU A 41 -2.13 6.31 -8.23
C GLU A 41 -3.17 7.42 -8.46
N THR A 42 -2.83 8.66 -8.07
CA THR A 42 -3.70 9.84 -8.21
C THR A 42 -3.24 10.77 -9.33
N MET A 43 -1.99 10.66 -9.77
CA MET A 43 -1.47 11.39 -10.93
C MET A 43 -2.08 10.85 -12.22
N ALA A 44 -2.29 11.73 -13.19
CA ALA A 44 -2.56 11.31 -14.56
C ALA A 44 -1.39 10.46 -15.07
N GLU A 45 -1.69 9.39 -15.83
CA GLU A 45 -0.70 8.40 -16.26
C GLU A 45 0.50 9.04 -16.98
N GLU A 46 0.25 9.95 -17.93
CA GLU A 46 1.33 10.65 -18.64
C GLU A 46 2.24 11.45 -17.69
N ALA A 47 1.65 12.18 -16.74
CA ALA A 47 2.41 12.95 -15.76
C ALA A 47 3.21 12.04 -14.80
N PHE A 48 2.64 10.89 -14.42
CA PHE A 48 3.31 9.90 -13.59
C PHE A 48 4.54 9.32 -14.30
N LEU A 49 4.39 8.92 -15.56
CA LEU A 49 5.48 8.36 -16.37
C LEU A 49 6.56 9.41 -16.65
N ASN A 50 6.18 10.65 -17.00
CA ASN A 50 7.12 11.74 -17.23
C ASN A 50 7.92 12.11 -15.97
N ALA A 51 7.34 11.90 -14.78
CA ALA A 51 8.03 12.10 -13.51
C ALA A 51 8.92 10.91 -13.08
N GLY A 52 9.07 9.89 -13.92
CA GLY A 52 9.86 8.68 -13.65
C GLY A 52 9.15 7.67 -12.76
N GLY A 53 7.82 7.72 -12.70
CA GLY A 53 7.02 6.79 -11.90
C GLY A 53 7.13 5.35 -12.40
N LYS A 54 7.39 4.42 -11.47
CA LYS A 54 7.45 2.98 -11.71
C LYS A 54 6.04 2.39 -11.88
N ASN A 55 5.70 1.90 -13.07
CA ASN A 55 4.36 1.39 -13.40
C ASN A 55 4.26 -0.15 -13.51
N ASP A 56 5.37 -0.88 -13.42
CA ASP A 56 5.48 -2.33 -13.52
C ASP A 56 5.46 -3.05 -12.16
N GLN A 57 4.77 -2.46 -11.17
CA GLN A 57 4.68 -3.01 -9.82
C GLN A 57 3.72 -4.21 -9.78
N ALA A 58 4.19 -5.34 -9.27
CA ALA A 58 3.45 -6.61 -9.28
C ALA A 58 2.22 -6.62 -8.35
N ALA A 59 2.23 -5.81 -7.29
CA ALA A 59 1.16 -5.80 -6.30
C ALA A 59 -0.14 -5.23 -6.91
N PRO A 60 -1.29 -5.92 -6.73
CA PRO A 60 -2.57 -5.42 -7.19
C PRO A 60 -2.99 -4.18 -6.40
N VAL A 61 -3.89 -3.39 -6.98
CA VAL A 61 -4.47 -2.21 -6.34
C VAL A 61 -5.51 -2.64 -5.30
N ALA A 62 -5.46 -2.06 -4.11
CA ALA A 62 -6.43 -2.27 -3.03
C ALA A 62 -7.68 -1.39 -3.20
N THR A 63 -8.79 -1.80 -2.58
CA THR A 63 -9.96 -0.93 -2.35
C THR A 63 -10.07 -0.58 -0.86
N PRO A 64 -10.75 0.51 -0.48
CA PRO A 64 -10.92 0.86 0.94
C PRO A 64 -11.70 -0.19 1.73
N GLU A 65 -12.69 -0.85 1.12
CA GLU A 65 -13.61 -1.76 1.81
C GLU A 65 -12.94 -3.05 2.27
N GLU A 66 -11.92 -3.52 1.54
CA GLU A 66 -11.24 -4.76 1.88
C GLU A 66 -10.34 -4.66 3.12
N LEU A 67 -10.05 -3.45 3.62
CA LEU A 67 -9.24 -3.28 4.83
C LEU A 67 -9.84 -4.03 6.03
N ALA A 68 -11.17 -4.11 6.13
CA ALA A 68 -11.88 -4.82 7.19
C ALA A 68 -11.73 -6.36 7.13
N ASN A 69 -11.17 -6.90 6.04
CA ASN A 69 -10.96 -8.35 5.89
C ASN A 69 -9.63 -8.84 6.50
N TYR A 70 -8.84 -7.94 7.08
CA TYR A 70 -7.51 -8.23 7.62
C TYR A 70 -7.48 -7.98 9.13
N ASP A 71 -6.73 -8.83 9.84
CA ASP A 71 -6.54 -8.73 11.29
C ASP A 71 -5.46 -7.69 11.65
N ALA A 72 -4.54 -7.44 10.73
CA ALA A 72 -3.51 -6.40 10.86
C ALA A 72 -3.19 -5.76 9.51
N ILE A 73 -2.87 -4.46 9.55
CA ILE A 73 -2.50 -3.69 8.36
C ILE A 73 -1.19 -2.95 8.65
N ILE A 74 -0.22 -3.09 7.76
CA ILE A 74 1.05 -2.36 7.79
C ILE A 74 1.06 -1.38 6.61
N PHE A 75 1.18 -0.09 6.90
CA PHE A 75 1.18 0.96 5.88
C PHE A 75 2.60 1.37 5.50
N GLY A 76 2.93 1.24 4.21
CA GLY A 76 4.17 1.76 3.62
C GLY A 76 3.90 3.01 2.77
N THR A 77 4.54 4.14 3.07
CA THR A 77 4.38 5.37 2.28
C THR A 77 5.67 6.16 2.23
N PRO A 78 6.08 6.71 1.06
CA PRO A 78 7.16 7.67 1.02
C PRO A 78 6.67 8.98 1.65
N THR A 79 7.61 9.77 2.17
CA THR A 79 7.24 11.08 2.69
C THR A 79 7.01 12.12 1.58
N ARG A 80 6.13 13.07 1.85
CA ARG A 80 6.02 14.37 1.18
C ARG A 80 5.97 15.44 2.26
N PHE A 81 7.03 16.24 2.37
CA PHE A 81 7.17 17.31 3.37
C PHE A 81 6.86 16.86 4.82
N GLY A 82 7.35 15.68 5.23
CA GLY A 82 7.15 15.15 6.57
C GLY A 82 5.83 14.43 6.80
N ASN A 83 4.92 14.43 5.82
CA ASN A 83 3.66 13.68 5.86
C ASN A 83 3.71 12.45 4.93
N MET A 84 2.65 11.64 4.97
CA MET A 84 2.41 10.59 3.97
C MET A 84 2.24 11.19 2.57
N ALA A 85 2.49 10.38 1.53
CA ALA A 85 2.16 10.77 0.17
C ALA A 85 0.65 10.99 -0.02
N GLY A 86 0.29 11.91 -0.91
CA GLY A 86 -1.10 12.27 -1.19
C GLY A 86 -1.95 11.06 -1.61
N GLN A 87 -1.38 10.12 -2.37
CA GLN A 87 -2.03 8.88 -2.80
C GLN A 87 -2.52 8.03 -1.61
N MET A 88 -1.66 7.87 -0.59
CA MET A 88 -2.03 7.16 0.64
C MET A 88 -3.10 7.91 1.42
N ARG A 89 -3.00 9.25 1.49
CA ARG A 89 -4.02 10.09 2.15
C ARG A 89 -5.37 9.97 1.46
N THR A 90 -5.42 10.09 0.14
CA THR A 90 -6.64 9.94 -0.68
C THR A 90 -7.28 8.57 -0.50
N PHE A 91 -6.50 7.50 -0.39
CA PHE A 91 -7.02 6.17 -0.10
C PHE A 91 -7.65 6.09 1.31
N LEU A 92 -6.94 6.60 2.32
CA LEU A 92 -7.42 6.59 3.71
C LEU A 92 -8.60 7.55 3.94
N ASP A 93 -8.76 8.61 3.16
CA ASP A 93 -9.93 9.50 3.23
C ASP A 93 -11.23 8.80 2.80
N GLN A 94 -11.13 7.70 2.06
CA GLN A 94 -12.30 6.91 1.62
C GLN A 94 -12.76 5.89 2.68
N THR A 95 -12.03 5.72 3.79
CA THR A 95 -12.37 4.73 4.82
C THR A 95 -13.43 5.23 5.80
N GLY A 96 -14.16 6.31 5.48
CA GLY A 96 -15.23 6.85 6.32
C GLY A 96 -16.34 5.83 6.60
N GLY A 97 -16.68 4.99 5.62
CA GLY A 97 -17.67 3.91 5.80
C GLY A 97 -17.22 2.78 6.71
N LEU A 98 -15.90 2.56 6.87
CA LEU A 98 -15.36 1.59 7.83
C LEU A 98 -15.21 2.16 9.24
N TRP A 99 -15.15 3.49 9.36
CA TRP A 99 -15.00 4.17 10.64
C TRP A 99 -16.31 4.32 11.42
N ALA A 100 -17.42 4.51 10.69
CA ALA A 100 -18.74 4.82 11.24
C ALA A 100 -19.49 3.60 11.82
#